data_AF-A0A0F8VYG1-F1
#
_entry.id   AF-A0A0F8VYG1-F1
#
_cell.length_a   1.000
_cell.length_b   1.000
_cell.length_c   1.000
_cell.angle_alpha   90.00
_cell.angle_beta   90.00
_cell.angle_gamma   90.00
#
_symmetry.space_group_name_H-M   'P 1'
#
loop_
_entity.id
_entity.type
_entity.pdbx_description
1 polymer ?
#
loop_
_entity_poly.entity_id
_entity_poly.type
_entity_poly.pdbx_seq_one_letter_code
_entity_poly.pdbx_strand_id
1 'polypeptide(L)'
;WEEHDITVFELPAPVQLDSIRVKGYLTLWTYFIAMCAKAFMANQVKTVVVDTMTTARRVKADAYLESLQNAAFDASGNHITVQGKPMHMRERLLQKEYGNPNDAIRDVYTTGAGVDKNLIAVHHLTDEYTSRPNAKGEIEEVATGRRVLEGLKNTHRFVDIAVLMTKDKGHIKGEFKKFGYNLATEGTSLNDPTWDTIANLVAMTTGDRIQLDRRKTDG
;
A
#
# COMPACT_ATOMS: atom_id res chain seq x y z
N TRP A 1 -18.54 4.83 -12.94
CA TRP A 1 -19.05 5.20 -11.60
C TRP A 1 -20.20 6.20 -11.66
N GLU A 2 -20.69 6.61 -12.83
CA GLU A 2 -21.74 7.64 -12.93
C GLU A 2 -23.13 7.17 -12.44
N GLU A 3 -23.31 5.87 -12.19
CA GLU A 3 -24.59 5.28 -11.74
C GLU A 3 -24.45 4.40 -10.48
N HIS A 4 -23.29 4.42 -9.80
CA HIS A 4 -23.04 3.56 -8.65
C HIS A 4 -22.37 4.32 -7.51
N ASP A 5 -22.88 4.17 -6.29
CA ASP A 5 -22.29 4.74 -5.07
C ASP A 5 -20.91 4.17 -4.77
N ILE A 6 -20.70 2.89 -5.11
CA ILE A 6 -19.45 2.16 -4.92
C ILE A 6 -19.14 1.42 -6.22
N THR A 7 -17.93 1.62 -6.75
CA THR A 7 -17.39 0.81 -7.84
C THR A 7 -16.15 0.10 -7.34
N VAL A 8 -16.15 -1.23 -7.39
CA VAL A 8 -15.02 -2.07 -6.97
C VAL A 8 -14.25 -2.54 -8.20
N PHE A 9 -12.93 -2.42 -8.15
CA PHE A 9 -12.04 -2.96 -9.17
C PHE A 9 -11.16 -4.03 -8.54
N GLU A 10 -11.32 -5.27 -9.00
CA GLU A 10 -10.51 -6.39 -8.54
C GLU A 10 -9.20 -6.45 -9.32
N LEU A 11 -8.13 -6.79 -8.59
CA LEU A 11 -6.76 -6.84 -9.09
C LEU A 11 -6.15 -8.21 -8.77
N PRO A 12 -6.65 -9.30 -9.40
CA PRO A 12 -6.15 -10.64 -9.13
C PRO A 12 -4.67 -10.73 -9.54
N ALA A 13 -3.84 -11.26 -8.65
CA ALA A 13 -2.45 -11.55 -8.97
C ALA A 13 -2.38 -12.56 -10.13
N PRO A 14 -1.50 -12.37 -11.12
CA PRO A 14 -1.40 -13.31 -12.23
C PRO A 14 -0.89 -14.66 -11.73
N VAL A 15 -1.50 -15.76 -12.21
CA VAL A 15 -1.07 -17.12 -11.87
C VAL A 15 0.37 -17.33 -12.35
N GLN A 16 1.26 -17.66 -11.42
CA GLN A 16 2.66 -17.99 -11.72
C GLN A 16 2.83 -19.51 -11.76
N LEU A 17 3.32 -20.03 -12.88
CA LEU A 17 3.66 -21.45 -13.05
C LEU A 17 5.18 -21.69 -13.05
N ASP A 18 5.96 -20.63 -13.21
CA ASP A 18 7.43 -20.62 -13.13
C ASP A 18 7.83 -20.04 -11.77
N SER A 19 8.81 -20.65 -11.11
CA SER A 19 9.28 -20.23 -9.77
C SER A 19 10.21 -19.02 -9.81
N ILE A 20 10.75 -18.66 -10.97
CA ILE A 20 11.70 -17.56 -11.15
C ILE A 20 11.10 -16.46 -12.01
N ARG A 21 10.53 -16.81 -13.17
CA ARG A 21 10.01 -15.79 -14.10
C ARG A 21 8.65 -15.28 -13.63
N VAL A 22 8.56 -13.99 -13.36
CA VAL A 22 7.29 -13.32 -13.10
C VAL A 22 6.72 -12.75 -14.40
N LYS A 23 5.42 -12.94 -14.63
CA LYS A 23 4.75 -12.42 -15.83
C LYS A 23 3.36 -11.85 -15.52
N GLY A 24 3.02 -10.75 -16.19
CA GLY A 24 1.70 -10.11 -16.13
C GLY A 24 1.55 -9.04 -15.05
N TYR A 25 2.57 -8.86 -14.19
CA TYR A 25 2.56 -7.84 -13.15
C TYR A 25 2.74 -6.43 -13.72
N LEU A 26 3.47 -6.26 -14.84
CA LEU A 26 3.52 -4.99 -15.58
C LEU A 26 2.13 -4.54 -16.03
N THR A 27 1.36 -5.46 -16.61
CA THR A 27 -0.01 -5.18 -17.05
C THR A 27 -0.91 -4.88 -15.86
N LEU A 28 -0.83 -5.68 -14.79
CA LEU A 28 -1.64 -5.48 -13.58
C LEU A 28 -1.35 -4.13 -12.91
N TRP A 29 -0.08 -3.75 -12.77
CA TRP A 29 0.31 -2.46 -12.21
C TRP A 29 -0.18 -1.29 -13.08
N THR A 30 -0.03 -1.42 -14.40
CA THR A 30 -0.48 -0.39 -15.35
C THR A 30 -1.98 -0.19 -15.26
N TYR A 31 -2.74 -1.29 -15.18
CA TYR A 31 -4.17 -1.25 -14.97
C TYR A 31 -4.53 -0.56 -13.64
N PHE A 32 -3.89 -0.95 -12.53
CA PHE A 32 -4.08 -0.32 -11.23
C PHE A 32 -3.88 1.21 -11.28
N ILE A 33 -2.75 1.68 -11.81
CA ILE A 33 -2.47 3.12 -11.90
C ILE A 33 -3.44 3.84 -12.83
N ALA A 34 -3.83 3.23 -13.96
CA ALA A 34 -4.84 3.81 -14.84
C ALA A 34 -6.19 3.99 -14.11
N MET A 35 -6.58 3.05 -13.25
CA MET A 35 -7.82 3.16 -12.47
C MET A 35 -7.71 4.19 -11.36
N CYS A 36 -6.58 4.26 -10.64
CA CYS A 36 -6.32 5.32 -9.68
C CYS A 36 -6.36 6.70 -10.34
N ALA A 37 -5.69 6.87 -11.49
CA ALA A 37 -5.67 8.14 -12.22
C ALA A 37 -7.07 8.57 -12.65
N LYS A 38 -7.87 7.65 -13.22
CA LYS A 38 -9.26 7.93 -13.56
C LYS A 38 -10.07 8.35 -12.34
N ALA A 39 -9.90 7.68 -11.19
CA ALA A 39 -10.64 7.99 -9.97
C ALA A 39 -10.23 9.34 -9.37
N PHE A 40 -8.94 9.68 -9.40
CA PHE A 40 -8.44 10.98 -8.94
C PHE A 40 -8.89 12.13 -9.84
N MET A 41 -9.00 11.91 -11.16
CA MET A 41 -9.47 12.94 -12.11
C MET A 41 -11.00 13.11 -12.13
N ALA A 42 -11.76 12.17 -11.55
CA ALA A 42 -13.21 12.20 -11.54
C ALA A 42 -13.74 13.14 -10.44
N ASN A 43 -14.34 14.27 -10.81
CA ASN A 43 -14.87 15.27 -9.86
C ASN A 43 -15.97 14.73 -8.93
N GLN A 44 -16.74 13.77 -9.43
CA GLN A 44 -17.81 13.09 -8.69
C GLN A 44 -17.28 12.12 -7.62
N VAL A 45 -16.06 11.58 -7.79
CA VAL A 45 -15.44 10.70 -6.80
C VAL A 45 -14.86 11.56 -5.68
N LYS A 46 -15.32 11.37 -4.45
CA LYS A 46 -14.79 12.10 -3.27
C LYS A 46 -13.76 11.30 -2.50
N THR A 47 -13.93 9.98 -2.50
CA THR A 47 -13.11 9.06 -1.72
C THR A 47 -12.60 7.95 -2.62
N VAL A 48 -11.30 7.67 -2.52
CA VAL A 48 -10.64 6.54 -3.16
C VAL A 48 -10.16 5.61 -2.05
N VAL A 49 -10.60 4.35 -2.10
CA VAL A 49 -10.16 3.32 -1.16
C VAL A 49 -9.24 2.36 -1.91
N VAL A 50 -8.03 2.17 -1.41
CA VAL A 50 -7.13 1.12 -1.87
C VAL A 50 -7.05 0.04 -0.79
N ASP A 51 -7.73 -1.07 -1.03
CA ASP A 51 -7.74 -2.21 -0.13
C ASP A 51 -6.45 -3.03 -0.31
N THR A 52 -5.53 -2.74 0.61
CA THR A 52 -4.15 -3.24 0.74
C THR A 52 -3.12 -2.60 -0.19
N MET A 53 -2.68 -1.40 0.17
CA MET A 53 -1.49 -0.74 -0.40
C MET A 53 -0.21 -1.57 -0.24
N THR A 54 -0.16 -2.47 0.76
CA THR A 54 0.89 -3.49 0.87
C THR A 54 0.94 -4.39 -0.37
N THR A 55 -0.21 -4.86 -0.86
CA THR A 55 -0.31 -5.68 -2.06
C THR A 55 0.02 -4.86 -3.31
N ALA A 56 -0.48 -3.63 -3.41
CA ALA A 56 -0.14 -2.74 -4.52
C ALA A 56 1.39 -2.53 -4.64
N ARG A 57 2.08 -2.35 -3.51
CA ARG A 57 3.55 -2.28 -3.47
C ARG A 57 4.21 -3.55 -3.96
N ARG A 58 3.70 -4.72 -3.57
CA ARG A 58 4.23 -6.02 -4.01
C ARG A 58 4.05 -6.19 -5.53
N VAL A 59 2.85 -5.91 -6.05
CA VAL A 59 2.54 -5.91 -7.48
C VAL A 59 3.51 -4.99 -8.25
N LYS A 60 3.79 -3.78 -7.75
CA LYS A 60 4.77 -2.89 -8.38
C LYS A 60 6.20 -3.44 -8.32
N ALA A 61 6.60 -4.06 -7.22
CA ALA A 61 7.91 -4.68 -7.10
C ALA A 61 8.07 -5.82 -8.12
N ASP A 62 7.05 -6.68 -8.25
CA ASP A 62 7.05 -7.78 -9.21
C ASP A 62 6.97 -7.27 -10.65
N ALA A 63 6.23 -6.18 -10.91
CA ALA A 63 6.22 -5.52 -12.22
C ALA A 63 7.60 -4.96 -12.59
N TYR A 64 8.33 -4.42 -11.61
CA TYR A 64 9.70 -3.96 -11.84
C TYR A 64 10.66 -5.14 -12.06
N LEU A 65 10.52 -6.22 -11.29
CA LEU A 65 11.28 -7.46 -11.52
C LEU A 65 11.02 -8.02 -12.92
N GLU A 66 9.75 -8.10 -13.35
CA GLU A 66 9.37 -8.52 -14.70
C GLU A 66 10.06 -7.66 -15.77
N SER A 67 10.13 -6.34 -15.59
CA SER A 67 10.84 -5.46 -16.52
C SER A 67 12.35 -5.77 -16.62
N LEU A 68 12.98 -6.12 -15.50
CA LEU A 68 14.40 -6.51 -15.47
C LEU A 68 14.62 -7.90 -16.07
N GLN A 69 13.69 -8.83 -15.85
CA GLN A 69 13.73 -10.18 -16.42
C GLN A 69 13.55 -10.14 -17.94
N ASN A 70 12.66 -9.27 -18.44
CA ASN A 70 12.41 -9.11 -19.86
C ASN A 70 13.65 -8.68 -20.65
N ALA A 71 14.65 -8.05 -20.00
CA ALA A 71 15.92 -7.72 -20.64
C ALA A 71 16.74 -8.96 -21.07
N ALA A 72 16.45 -10.15 -20.51
CA ALA A 72 17.06 -11.41 -20.92
C ALA A 72 16.38 -12.06 -22.14
N PHE A 73 15.31 -11.46 -22.69
CA PHE A 73 14.54 -12.00 -23.80
C PHE A 73 14.47 -11.03 -24.98
N ASP A 74 14.45 -11.55 -26.20
CA ASP A 74 14.22 -10.77 -27.42
C ASP A 74 12.73 -10.48 -27.64
N ALA A 75 12.41 -9.71 -28.70
CA ALA A 75 11.02 -9.37 -29.05
C ALA A 75 10.15 -10.59 -29.43
N SER A 76 10.78 -11.70 -29.81
CA SER A 76 10.11 -12.97 -30.10
C SER A 76 9.94 -13.85 -28.84
N GLY A 77 10.45 -13.40 -27.69
CA GLY A 77 10.39 -14.11 -26.42
C GLY A 77 11.47 -15.17 -26.24
N ASN A 78 12.48 -15.24 -27.11
CA ASN A 78 13.61 -16.15 -26.98
C ASN A 78 14.67 -15.56 -26.06
N HIS A 79 15.38 -16.42 -25.35
CA HIS A 79 16.42 -15.99 -24.44
C HIS A 79 17.65 -15.45 -25.19
N ILE A 80 18.08 -14.25 -24.84
CA ILE A 80 19.22 -13.58 -25.50
C ILE A 80 20.52 -14.26 -25.07
N THR A 81 21.45 -14.38 -26.02
CA THR A 81 22.81 -14.85 -25.79
C THR A 81 23.78 -13.69 -25.96
N VAL A 82 24.60 -13.42 -24.93
CA VAL A 82 25.63 -12.38 -24.93
C VAL A 82 26.99 -13.04 -24.73
N GLN A 83 27.92 -12.81 -25.65
CA GLN A 83 29.27 -13.42 -25.62
C GLN A 83 29.25 -14.96 -25.51
N GLY A 84 28.32 -15.61 -26.21
CA GLY A 84 28.18 -17.06 -26.23
C GLY A 84 27.55 -17.68 -24.97
N LYS A 85 27.05 -16.87 -24.02
CA LYS A 85 26.33 -17.35 -22.84
C LYS A 85 24.90 -16.81 -22.78
N PRO A 86 23.91 -17.59 -22.33
CA PRO A 86 22.56 -17.08 -22.06
C PRO A 86 22.63 -15.94 -21.05
N MET A 87 21.99 -14.81 -21.36
CA MET A 87 21.95 -13.65 -20.48
C MET A 87 21.23 -13.98 -19.17
N HIS A 88 21.87 -13.83 -18.02
CA HIS A 88 21.25 -14.23 -16.76
C HIS A 88 19.98 -13.41 -16.45
N MET A 89 18.85 -14.12 -16.31
CA MET A 89 17.58 -13.55 -15.85
C MET A 89 17.62 -13.19 -14.36
N ARG A 90 17.10 -12.02 -13.99
CA ARG A 90 17.08 -11.60 -12.58
C ARG A 90 16.09 -12.42 -11.76
N GLU A 91 16.53 -13.04 -10.67
CA GLU A 91 15.65 -13.84 -9.81
C GLU A 91 14.88 -13.02 -8.76
N ARG A 92 15.49 -11.94 -8.25
CA ARG A 92 14.91 -11.09 -7.19
C ARG A 92 15.42 -9.66 -7.29
N LEU A 93 14.69 -8.72 -6.70
CA LEU A 93 15.18 -7.35 -6.56
C LEU A 93 16.30 -7.26 -5.50
N LEU A 94 17.31 -6.45 -5.79
CA LEU A 94 18.32 -6.03 -4.83
C LEU A 94 17.74 -4.97 -3.89
N GLN A 95 18.30 -4.83 -2.69
CA GLN A 95 17.80 -3.85 -1.71
C GLN A 95 17.73 -2.42 -2.28
N LYS A 96 18.73 -2.00 -3.06
CA LYS A 96 18.78 -0.68 -3.71
C LYS A 96 17.70 -0.46 -4.78
N GLU A 97 17.17 -1.55 -5.36
CA GLU A 97 16.19 -1.51 -6.43
C GLU A 97 14.77 -1.25 -5.91
N TYR A 98 14.52 -1.42 -4.60
CA TYR A 98 13.23 -1.13 -3.98
C TYR A 98 12.89 0.37 -3.91
N GLY A 99 13.81 1.27 -4.29
CA GLY A 99 13.49 2.69 -4.46
C GLY A 99 12.34 2.91 -5.45
N ASN A 100 12.44 2.31 -6.64
CA ASN A 100 11.44 2.44 -7.71
C ASN A 100 10.01 2.05 -7.29
N PRO A 101 9.76 0.85 -6.70
CA PRO A 101 8.42 0.50 -6.25
C PRO A 101 7.95 1.34 -5.06
N ASN A 102 8.85 1.78 -4.18
CA ASN A 102 8.47 2.63 -3.05
C ASN A 102 8.07 4.04 -3.52
N ASP A 103 8.78 4.62 -4.49
CA ASP A 103 8.47 5.94 -5.06
C ASP A 103 7.10 5.93 -5.73
N ALA A 104 6.83 4.92 -6.57
CA ALA A 104 5.54 4.77 -7.24
C ALA A 104 4.36 4.64 -6.25
N ILE A 105 4.58 4.06 -5.08
CA ILE A 105 3.57 3.98 -4.01
C ILE A 105 3.38 5.33 -3.33
N ARG A 106 4.47 6.08 -3.08
CA ARG A 106 4.37 7.46 -2.55
C ARG A 106 3.61 8.36 -3.51
N ASP A 107 3.81 8.20 -4.81
CA ASP A 107 3.12 8.99 -5.84
C ASP A 107 1.59 8.86 -5.73
N VAL A 108 1.06 7.69 -5.35
CA VAL A 108 -0.38 7.50 -5.11
C VAL A 108 -0.86 8.39 -3.96
N TYR A 109 -0.12 8.46 -2.85
CA TYR A 109 -0.44 9.31 -1.70
C TYR A 109 -0.36 10.79 -2.06
N THR A 110 0.75 11.22 -2.68
CA THR A 110 0.96 12.63 -3.01
C THR A 110 -0.03 13.11 -4.06
N THR A 111 -0.38 12.24 -5.02
CA THR A 111 -1.41 12.56 -6.02
C THR A 111 -2.78 12.70 -5.35
N GLY A 112 -3.18 11.74 -4.51
CA GLY A 112 -4.46 11.80 -3.79
C GLY A 112 -4.61 13.07 -2.95
N ALA A 113 -3.54 13.45 -2.23
CA ALA A 113 -3.48 14.70 -1.49
C ALA A 113 -3.55 15.93 -2.41
N GLY A 114 -2.83 15.92 -3.55
CA GLY A 114 -2.75 17.06 -4.47
C GLY A 114 -4.02 17.30 -5.30
N VAL A 115 -4.92 16.32 -5.39
CA VAL A 115 -6.22 16.46 -6.09
C VAL A 115 -7.41 16.59 -5.13
N ASP A 116 -7.14 16.89 -3.86
CA ASP A 116 -8.14 17.08 -2.79
C ASP A 116 -9.15 15.91 -2.70
N LYS A 117 -8.65 14.66 -2.74
CA LYS A 117 -9.46 13.46 -2.56
C LYS A 117 -9.18 12.81 -1.21
N ASN A 118 -10.22 12.24 -0.59
CA ASN A 118 -10.04 11.38 0.57
C ASN A 118 -9.41 10.05 0.12
N LEU A 119 -8.12 9.86 0.35
CA LEU A 119 -7.45 8.58 0.09
C LEU A 119 -7.45 7.73 1.36
N ILE A 120 -8.13 6.60 1.32
CA ILE A 120 -8.09 5.57 2.37
C ILE A 120 -7.21 4.44 1.89
N ALA A 121 -6.13 4.18 2.62
CA ALA A 121 -5.15 3.16 2.28
C ALA A 121 -5.01 2.15 3.41
N VAL A 122 -5.34 0.88 3.14
CA VAL A 122 -5.17 -0.20 4.10
C VAL A 122 -3.76 -0.78 3.98
N HIS A 123 -3.11 -1.07 5.10
CA HIS A 123 -1.80 -1.71 5.13
C HIS A 123 -1.79 -2.89 6.10
N HIS A 124 -1.10 -3.94 5.70
CA HIS A 124 -0.80 -5.06 6.58
C HIS A 124 0.44 -4.78 7.43
N LEU A 125 0.44 -5.36 8.62
CA LEU A 125 1.60 -5.41 9.49
C LEU A 125 2.33 -6.74 9.30
N THR A 126 3.63 -6.71 9.51
CA THR A 126 4.51 -7.88 9.57
C THR A 126 5.30 -7.86 10.88
N ASP A 127 5.89 -8.99 11.24
CA ASP A 127 6.79 -9.06 12.39
C ASP A 127 8.11 -8.36 12.09
N GLU A 128 8.62 -7.59 13.06
CA GLU A 128 9.96 -7.03 12.98
C GLU A 128 10.97 -8.07 13.48
N TYR A 129 11.94 -8.40 12.63
CA TYR A 129 13.06 -9.28 12.95
C TYR A 129 14.34 -8.47 13.18
N THR A 130 15.22 -9.00 14.04
CA THR A 130 16.55 -8.46 14.29
C THR A 130 17.57 -9.58 14.30
N SER A 131 18.76 -9.33 13.75
CA SER A 131 19.87 -10.27 13.76
C SER A 131 20.53 -10.27 15.13
N ARG A 132 20.56 -11.41 15.82
CA ARG A 132 21.26 -11.59 17.10
C ARG A 132 22.10 -12.87 17.08
N PRO A 133 23.25 -12.90 17.77
CA PRO A 133 23.98 -14.14 17.96
C PRO A 133 23.17 -15.10 18.83
N ASN A 134 23.03 -16.34 18.39
CA ASN A 134 22.44 -17.43 19.17
C ASN A 134 23.44 -17.98 20.21
N ALA A 135 23.03 -18.98 21.01
CA ALA A 135 23.88 -19.59 22.03
C ALA A 135 25.16 -20.25 21.48
N LYS A 136 25.25 -20.49 20.17
CA LYS A 136 26.41 -21.03 19.45
C LYS A 136 27.26 -19.95 18.78
N GLY A 137 26.89 -18.68 18.90
CA GLY A 137 27.57 -17.54 18.26
C GLY A 137 27.21 -17.33 16.79
N GLU A 138 26.24 -18.08 16.25
CA GLU A 138 25.75 -17.92 14.88
C GLU A 138 24.74 -16.78 14.82
N ILE A 139 24.75 -16.00 13.73
CA ILE A 139 23.76 -14.94 13.54
C ILE A 139 22.42 -15.56 13.12
N GLU A 140 21.40 -15.34 13.93
CA GLU A 140 20.03 -15.78 13.67
C GLU A 140 19.09 -14.56 13.61
N GLU A 141 18.08 -14.64 12.74
CA GLU A 141 16.98 -13.67 12.73
C GLU A 141 15.92 -14.06 13.75
N VAL A 142 15.78 -13.24 14.78
CA VAL A 142 14.79 -13.45 15.84
C VAL A 142 13.72 -12.37 15.79
N ALA A 143 12.45 -12.78 15.96
CA ALA A 143 11.33 -11.86 16.05
C ALA A 143 11.49 -10.99 17.30
N THR A 144 11.32 -9.68 17.15
CA THR A 144 11.41 -8.70 18.26
C THR A 144 10.14 -8.62 19.09
N GLY A 145 9.05 -9.24 18.62
CA GLY A 145 7.70 -9.09 19.18
C GLY A 145 6.99 -7.79 18.76
N ARG A 146 7.66 -6.89 18.03
CA ARG A 146 7.05 -5.68 17.48
C ARG A 146 6.47 -5.95 16.10
N ARG A 147 5.33 -5.33 15.82
CA ARG A 147 4.71 -5.30 14.49
C ARG A 147 5.10 -4.01 13.78
N VAL A 148 5.51 -4.11 12.52
CA VAL A 148 5.83 -2.96 11.67
C VAL A 148 5.03 -3.04 10.37
N LEU A 149 4.84 -1.91 9.70
CA LEU A 149 4.18 -1.89 8.39
C LEU A 149 4.97 -2.74 7.40
N GLU A 150 4.27 -3.65 6.71
CA GLU A 150 4.88 -4.47 5.68
C GLU A 150 5.27 -3.60 4.47
N GLY A 151 6.54 -3.67 4.08
CA GLY A 151 7.07 -2.92 2.95
C GLY A 151 7.48 -1.49 3.32
N LEU A 152 6.66 -0.50 2.96
CA LEU A 152 7.02 0.92 3.11
C LEU A 152 6.77 1.39 4.56
N LYS A 153 7.76 1.18 5.43
CA LYS A 153 7.66 1.38 6.90
C LYS A 153 7.23 2.77 7.39
N ASN A 154 7.25 3.79 6.52
CA ASN A 154 6.97 5.18 6.86
C ASN A 154 5.67 5.72 6.23
N THR A 155 4.71 4.87 5.88
CA THR A 155 3.47 5.32 5.21
C THR A 155 2.63 6.29 6.06
N HIS A 156 2.71 6.20 7.38
CA HIS A 156 2.08 7.17 8.30
C HIS A 156 2.49 8.62 8.02
N ARG A 157 3.66 8.87 7.42
CA ARG A 157 4.12 10.22 7.09
C ARG A 157 3.34 10.84 5.93
N PHE A 158 2.73 10.03 5.07
CA PHE A 158 2.05 10.47 3.85
C PHE A 158 0.54 10.67 4.01
N VAL A 159 0.00 10.49 5.22
CA VAL A 159 -1.44 10.60 5.51
C VAL A 159 -1.67 11.55 6.67
N ASP A 160 -2.81 12.21 6.74
CA ASP A 160 -3.14 13.09 7.88
C ASP A 160 -3.50 12.29 9.13
N ILE A 161 -4.18 11.17 8.96
CA ILE A 161 -4.64 10.29 10.04
C ILE A 161 -4.15 8.87 9.76
N ALA A 162 -3.57 8.22 10.77
CA ALA A 162 -3.20 6.82 10.70
C ALA A 162 -3.83 6.07 11.89
N VAL A 163 -4.58 5.00 11.59
CA VAL A 163 -5.26 4.19 12.60
C VAL A 163 -4.71 2.77 12.54
N LEU A 164 -4.18 2.28 13.67
CA LEU A 164 -3.83 0.89 13.85
C LEU A 164 -5.06 0.12 14.33
N MET A 165 -5.54 -0.79 13.49
CA MET A 165 -6.70 -1.62 13.79
C MET A 165 -6.26 -2.96 14.37
N THR A 166 -6.82 -3.34 15.51
CA THR A 166 -6.59 -4.63 16.17
C THR A 166 -7.92 -5.28 16.53
N LYS A 167 -8.04 -6.59 16.38
CA LYS A 167 -9.21 -7.34 16.85
C LYS A 167 -8.98 -7.82 18.28
N ASP A 168 -9.88 -7.49 19.20
CA ASP A 168 -9.86 -7.95 20.58
C ASP A 168 -11.25 -8.42 21.00
N LYS A 169 -11.38 -9.68 21.42
CA LYS A 169 -12.64 -10.29 21.93
C LYS A 169 -13.89 -10.04 21.07
N GLY A 170 -13.74 -9.99 19.75
CA GLY A 170 -14.84 -9.78 18.81
C GLY A 170 -15.12 -8.31 18.46
N HIS A 171 -14.46 -7.36 19.12
CA HIS A 171 -14.49 -5.94 18.80
C HIS A 171 -13.25 -5.53 18.01
N ILE A 172 -13.38 -4.45 17.24
CA ILE A 172 -12.26 -3.82 16.57
C ILE A 172 -11.84 -2.61 17.41
N LYS A 173 -10.56 -2.54 17.79
CA LYS A 173 -9.97 -1.39 18.44
C LYS A 173 -9.09 -0.66 17.45
N GLY A 174 -9.32 0.64 17.28
CA GLY A 174 -8.51 1.52 16.45
C GLY A 174 -7.68 2.47 17.31
N GLU A 175 -6.36 2.34 17.29
CA GLU A 175 -5.43 3.26 17.95
C GLU A 175 -4.89 4.30 16.96
N PHE A 176 -5.00 5.59 17.27
CA PHE A 176 -4.46 6.64 16.41
C PHE A 176 -2.94 6.72 16.51
N LYS A 177 -2.24 6.31 15.45
CA LYS A 177 -0.79 6.40 15.34
C LYS A 177 -0.31 7.75 14.81
N LYS A 178 -1.19 8.48 14.14
CA LYS A 178 -0.99 9.86 13.70
C LYS A 178 -2.34 10.56 13.64
N PHE A 179 -2.39 11.82 14.06
CA PHE A 179 -3.58 12.66 13.94
C PHE A 179 -3.17 14.11 13.67
N GLY A 180 -2.97 14.44 12.39
CA GLY A 180 -2.42 15.73 11.95
C GLY A 180 -3.25 16.96 12.33
N TYR A 181 -4.53 16.78 12.64
CA TYR A 181 -5.44 17.86 13.06
C TYR A 181 -5.38 18.17 14.56
N ASN A 182 -4.87 17.24 15.37
CA ASN A 182 -4.76 17.36 16.82
C ASN A 182 -3.78 16.32 17.38
N LEU A 183 -2.56 16.77 17.70
CA LEU A 183 -1.50 15.91 18.22
C LEU A 183 -1.87 15.23 19.56
N ALA A 184 -2.74 15.84 20.37
CA ALA A 184 -3.16 15.26 21.65
C ALA A 184 -4.04 14.00 21.47
N THR A 185 -4.54 13.75 20.26
CA THR A 185 -5.33 12.55 19.93
C THR A 185 -4.44 11.35 19.62
N GLU A 186 -3.15 11.54 19.34
CA GLU A 186 -2.22 10.44 19.07
C GLU A 186 -2.05 9.54 20.31
N GLY A 187 -2.06 8.23 20.08
CA GLY A 187 -2.04 7.20 21.13
C GLY A 187 -3.40 6.90 21.76
N THR A 188 -4.44 7.70 21.50
CA THR A 188 -5.80 7.38 21.95
C THR A 188 -6.40 6.23 21.13
N SER A 189 -7.43 5.59 21.66
CA SER A 189 -8.11 4.47 21.01
C SER A 189 -9.61 4.68 20.92
N LEU A 190 -10.21 4.19 19.85
CA LEU A 190 -11.65 4.06 19.66
C LEU A 190 -12.04 2.59 19.55
N ASN A 191 -13.19 2.25 20.13
CA ASN A 191 -13.82 0.95 19.93
C ASN A 191 -14.75 1.04 18.73
N ASP A 192 -14.68 0.03 17.87
CA ASP A 192 -15.44 -0.16 16.64
C ASP A 192 -15.50 1.13 15.79
N PRO A 193 -14.34 1.70 15.41
CA PRO A 193 -14.32 2.98 14.71
C PRO A 193 -14.95 2.85 13.32
N THR A 194 -15.73 3.87 12.96
CA THR A 194 -16.32 4.04 11.63
C THR A 194 -15.75 5.31 10.99
N TRP A 195 -16.02 5.49 9.69
CA TRP A 195 -15.66 6.75 9.02
C TRP A 195 -16.30 7.96 9.70
N ASP A 196 -17.58 7.85 10.08
CA ASP A 196 -18.30 8.95 10.72
C ASP A 196 -17.74 9.28 12.11
N THR A 197 -17.30 8.28 12.89
CA THR A 197 -16.68 8.57 14.20
C THR A 197 -15.35 9.30 14.03
N ILE A 198 -14.55 8.95 13.02
CA ILE A 198 -13.31 9.64 12.70
C ILE A 198 -13.60 11.07 12.18
N ALA A 199 -14.54 11.23 11.26
CA ALA A 199 -14.92 12.54 10.72
C ALA A 199 -15.50 13.48 11.79
N ASN A 200 -16.26 12.94 12.75
CA ASN A 200 -16.73 13.68 13.92
C ASN A 200 -15.57 14.14 14.80
N LEU A 201 -14.59 13.28 15.04
CA LEU A 201 -13.43 13.63 15.84
C LEU A 201 -12.61 14.75 15.19
N VAL A 202 -12.44 14.73 13.87
CA VAL A 202 -11.79 15.84 13.13
C VAL A 202 -12.57 17.14 13.27
N ALA A 203 -13.89 17.11 13.07
CA ALA A 203 -14.73 18.30 13.19
C ALA A 203 -14.66 18.89 14.61
N MET A 204 -14.83 18.07 15.64
CA MET A 204 -14.75 18.49 17.04
C MET A 204 -13.38 19.09 17.40
N THR A 205 -12.30 18.43 16.99
CA THR A 205 -10.94 18.86 17.36
C THR A 205 -10.50 20.12 16.63
N THR A 206 -11.07 20.40 15.45
CA THR A 206 -10.77 21.60 14.67
C THR A 206 -11.76 22.75 14.91
N GLY A 207 -12.78 22.55 15.76
CA GLY A 207 -13.85 23.52 15.98
C GLY A 207 -14.65 23.78 14.70
N ASP A 208 -14.99 22.71 13.97
CA ASP A 208 -15.73 22.69 12.70
C ASP A 208 -15.07 23.44 11.53
N ARG A 209 -13.82 23.87 11.67
CA ARG A 209 -13.05 24.50 10.58
C ARG A 209 -12.75 23.53 9.45
N ILE A 210 -12.64 22.24 9.76
CA ILE A 210 -12.40 21.17 8.80
C ILE A 210 -13.54 20.16 8.95
N GLN A 211 -14.28 19.95 7.85
CA GLN A 211 -15.33 18.96 7.77
C GLN A 211 -14.99 17.96 6.67
N LEU A 212 -14.71 16.73 7.07
CA LEU A 212 -14.54 15.64 6.12
C LEU A 212 -15.91 15.21 5.57
N ASP A 213 -15.96 14.88 4.28
CA ASP A 213 -17.18 14.40 3.61
C ASP A 213 -17.77 13.20 4.36
N ARG A 214 -19.08 13.19 4.55
CA ARG A 214 -19.81 12.12 5.23
C ARG A 214 -20.83 11.50 4.28
N ARG A 215 -21.29 10.29 4.60
CA ARG A 215 -22.45 9.73 3.90
C ARG A 215 -23.63 10.67 4.16
N LYS A 216 -24.25 11.22 3.11
CA LYS A 216 -25.54 11.91 3.30
C LYS A 216 -26.50 10.88 3.86
N THR A 217 -27.06 11.14 5.03
CA THR A 217 -28.26 10.43 5.46
C THR A 217 -29.36 10.86 4.50
N ASP A 218 -29.84 9.94 3.67
CA ASP A 218 -31.01 10.19 2.84
C ASP A 218 -32.12 10.75 3.74
N GLY A 219 -32.56 11.96 3.42
CA GLY A 219 -33.73 12.59 4.02
C GLY A 219 -35.00 12.12 3.33
#